data_AF-A0AAD4NWK3-F1
#
_entry.id   AF-A0AAD4NWK3-F1
#
_cell.length_a   1.000
_cell.length_b   1.000
_cell.length_c   1.000
_cell.angle_alpha   90.00
_cell.angle_beta   90.00
_cell.angle_gamma   90.00
#
_symmetry.space_group_name_H-M   'P 1'
#
loop_
_entity.id
_entity.type
_entity.pdbx_description
1 polymer ?
#
loop_
_entity_poly.entity_id
_entity_poly.type
_entity_poly.pdbx_seq_one_letter_code
_entity_poly.pdbx_strand_id
1 'polypeptide(L)'
;MSTRGVALLMISLLSLVVLIINALSTALLGASNYCAQLLVAPTRTEVNNAHKDKRWLDIGIQSSRDLWKVNPKRRMIWMLLMLSSGLLHLFWNSAVFAATPFSTYNVGLVTADFLDDQAEWRTLLPLLEEIRRETRNLDPINKTDCIARYVGKTSGFASILLVSANITMSDKFSSDVGHPSSSLLTSFNTLESNGSDWGLNSDWMCSQWARPGVRSSFACTEPFLMPYNDTWTLLPSNGTWSFGHNSGFKVDHCLTLGNDQPMDHACALRFSPAILVIVTALNLFKCFCIACTVYLYWQDSYTPSASQTSENERSSLSHLVTLGDAIASFLDKEDEHTKDMDMFTKKDFVKGWPSLRPDT
;
A
#
# COMPACT_ATOMS: atom_id res chain seq x y z
N MET A 1 24.49 -5.12 28.63
CA MET A 1 23.23 -4.38 28.40
C MET A 1 22.27 -5.35 27.72
N SER A 2 21.16 -5.73 28.37
CA SER A 2 20.30 -6.83 27.91
C SER A 2 19.62 -6.50 26.57
N THR A 3 19.62 -7.45 25.63
CA THR A 3 18.91 -7.39 24.34
C THR A 3 17.44 -7.00 24.49
N ARG A 4 16.80 -7.35 25.62
CA ARG A 4 15.44 -6.89 25.97
C ARG A 4 15.35 -5.39 26.24
N GLY A 5 16.35 -4.79 26.88
CA GLY A 5 16.41 -3.35 27.16
C GLY A 5 16.59 -2.52 25.89
N VAL A 6 17.40 -3.01 24.94
CA VAL A 6 17.60 -2.37 23.63
C VAL A 6 16.32 -2.45 22.78
N ALA A 7 15.63 -3.59 22.79
CA ALA A 7 14.37 -3.76 22.08
C ALA A 7 13.24 -2.85 22.62
N LEU A 8 13.10 -2.77 23.96
CA LEU A 8 12.14 -1.87 24.60
C LEU A 8 12.46 -0.39 24.29
N LEU A 9 13.74 -0.01 24.35
CA LEU A 9 14.17 1.34 23.98
C LEU A 9 13.86 1.67 22.51
N MET A 10 14.11 0.73 21.59
CA MET A 10 13.78 0.91 20.17
C MET A 10 12.28 1.04 19.93
N ILE A 11 11.46 0.22 20.58
CA ILE A 11 9.99 0.31 20.47
C ILE A 11 9.51 1.66 21.00
N SER A 12 9.96 2.08 22.19
CA SER A 12 9.59 3.37 22.78
C SER A 12 10.04 4.55 21.92
N LEU A 13 11.24 4.52 21.35
CA LEU A 13 11.73 5.54 20.44
C LEU A 13 10.89 5.60 19.16
N LEU A 14 10.56 4.46 18.56
CA LEU A 14 9.71 4.40 17.37
C LEU A 14 8.32 4.96 17.66
N SER A 15 7.70 4.60 18.79
CA SER A 15 6.40 5.15 19.20
C SER A 15 6.45 6.66 19.38
N LEU A 16 7.50 7.20 19.99
CA LEU A 16 7.67 8.65 20.17
C LEU A 16 7.80 9.37 18.82
N VAL A 17 8.60 8.82 17.90
CA VAL A 17 8.77 9.39 16.55
C VAL A 17 7.45 9.43 15.80
N VAL A 18 6.67 8.34 15.82
CA VAL A 18 5.35 8.28 15.18
C VAL A 18 4.39 9.28 15.80
N LEU A 19 4.40 9.43 17.14
CA LEU A 19 3.57 10.42 17.82
C LEU A 19 3.90 11.85 17.37
N ILE A 20 5.18 12.20 17.30
CA ILE A 20 5.64 13.53 16.86
C ILE A 20 5.22 13.77 15.41
N ILE A 21 5.43 12.80 14.52
CA ILE A 21 5.05 12.91 13.11
C ILE A 21 3.54 13.13 12.98
N ASN A 22 2.73 12.36 13.71
CA ASN A 22 1.27 12.51 13.70
C ASN A 22 0.84 13.88 14.22
N ALA A 23 1.41 14.36 15.32
CA ALA A 23 1.10 15.68 15.88
C ALA A 23 1.44 16.81 14.89
N LEU A 24 2.62 16.76 14.25
CA LEU A 24 3.04 17.72 13.25
C LEU A 24 2.15 17.66 11.99
N SER A 25 1.77 16.45 11.56
CA SER A 25 0.86 16.24 10.43
C SER A 25 -0.53 16.84 10.70
N THR A 26 -1.08 16.61 11.90
CA THR A 26 -2.36 17.22 12.33
C THR A 26 -2.27 18.75 12.38
N ALA A 27 -1.20 19.30 12.94
CA ALA A 27 -0.98 20.74 12.99
C ALA A 27 -0.89 21.35 11.57
N LEU A 28 -0.14 20.71 10.66
CA LEU A 28 -0.02 21.16 9.27
C LEU A 28 -1.34 21.04 8.50
N LEU A 29 -2.13 19.99 8.76
CA LEU A 29 -3.46 19.84 8.17
C LEU A 29 -4.40 20.97 8.64
N GLY A 30 -4.38 21.28 9.94
CA GLY A 30 -5.13 22.41 10.51
C GLY A 30 -4.72 23.75 9.91
N ALA A 31 -3.41 24.03 9.86
CA ALA A 31 -2.87 25.25 9.26
C ALA A 31 -3.21 25.37 7.77
N SER A 32 -3.07 24.27 7.01
CA SER A 32 -3.45 24.22 5.59
C SER A 32 -4.93 24.50 5.37
N ASN A 33 -5.81 23.95 6.21
CA ASN A 33 -7.24 24.18 6.12
C ASN A 33 -7.60 25.64 6.45
N TYR A 34 -6.96 26.21 7.46
CA TYR A 34 -7.13 27.62 7.81
C TYR A 34 -6.64 28.55 6.68
N CYS A 35 -5.45 28.30 6.12
CA CYS A 35 -4.96 29.06 4.95
C CYS A 35 -5.89 28.92 3.74
N ALA A 36 -6.48 27.74 3.52
CA ALA A 36 -7.48 27.55 2.49
C ALA A 36 -8.75 28.40 2.75
N GLN A 37 -9.15 28.63 4.01
CA GLN A 37 -10.23 29.59 4.34
C GLN A 37 -9.83 31.03 3.96
N LEU A 38 -8.63 31.46 4.34
CA LEU A 38 -8.11 32.79 4.01
C LEU A 38 -8.09 33.06 2.50
N LEU A 39 -7.76 32.03 1.70
CA LEU A 39 -7.70 32.14 0.24
C LEU A 39 -9.08 32.27 -0.43
N VAL A 40 -10.17 31.85 0.23
CA VAL A 40 -11.54 31.98 -0.30
C VAL A 40 -12.25 33.23 0.25
N ALA A 41 -11.85 33.73 1.42
CA ALA A 41 -12.47 34.88 2.10
C ALA A 41 -12.50 36.14 1.20
N PRO A 42 -13.67 36.66 0.83
CA PRO A 42 -13.75 37.83 -0.05
C PRO A 42 -13.30 39.10 0.69
N THR A 43 -12.78 40.08 -0.05
CA THR A 43 -12.57 41.43 0.51
C THR A 43 -13.87 42.23 0.52
N ARG A 44 -13.95 43.26 1.37
CA ARG A 44 -15.12 44.16 1.39
C ARG A 44 -15.41 44.79 0.02
N THR A 45 -14.36 45.11 -0.75
CA THR A 45 -14.51 45.61 -2.12
C THR A 45 -15.05 44.54 -3.08
N GLU A 46 -14.58 43.28 -2.98
CA GLU A 46 -15.10 42.16 -3.77
C GLU A 46 -16.59 41.92 -3.49
N VAL A 47 -17.01 42.04 -2.22
CA VAL A 47 -18.43 41.94 -1.81
C VAL A 47 -19.26 43.07 -2.42
N ASN A 48 -18.82 44.33 -2.29
CA ASN A 48 -19.56 45.48 -2.84
C ASN A 48 -19.73 45.38 -4.37
N ASN A 49 -18.67 44.96 -5.07
CA ASN A 49 -18.74 44.73 -6.51
C ASN A 49 -19.71 43.61 -6.88
N ALA A 50 -19.74 42.52 -6.10
CA ALA A 50 -20.71 41.45 -6.32
C ALA A 50 -22.15 41.94 -6.10
N HIS A 51 -22.38 42.73 -5.05
CA HIS A 51 -23.71 43.28 -4.74
C HIS A 51 -24.20 44.26 -5.81
N LYS A 52 -23.30 45.09 -6.38
CA LYS A 52 -23.59 45.91 -7.56
C LYS A 52 -24.10 45.10 -8.75
N ASP A 53 -23.52 43.94 -8.97
CA ASP A 53 -23.93 43.00 -10.01
C ASP A 53 -25.11 42.11 -9.59
N LYS A 54 -25.78 42.41 -8.48
CA LYS A 54 -26.91 41.63 -7.94
C LYS A 54 -26.53 40.17 -7.64
N ARG A 55 -25.33 39.95 -7.12
CA ARG A 55 -24.78 38.63 -6.74
C ARG A 55 -24.34 38.63 -5.28
N TRP A 56 -24.58 37.53 -4.58
CA TRP A 56 -24.15 37.35 -3.19
C TRP A 56 -22.92 36.43 -3.08
N LEU A 57 -22.14 36.61 -2.02
CA LEU A 57 -20.97 35.80 -1.65
C LEU A 57 -21.17 35.27 -0.22
N ASP A 58 -20.68 34.06 0.04
CA ASP A 58 -20.61 33.49 1.38
C ASP A 58 -19.38 34.05 2.13
N ILE A 59 -19.57 34.42 3.40
CA ILE A 59 -18.50 34.90 4.29
C ILE A 59 -18.38 33.94 5.48
N GLY A 60 -17.16 33.69 5.97
CA GLY A 60 -16.95 32.82 7.13
C GLY A 60 -16.98 31.32 6.86
N ILE A 61 -17.15 30.91 5.59
CA ILE A 61 -17.20 29.50 5.20
C ILE A 61 -16.36 29.23 3.94
N GLN A 62 -15.86 28.01 3.77
CA GLN A 62 -15.21 27.57 2.53
C GLN A 62 -16.26 27.28 1.46
N SER A 63 -16.68 28.31 0.71
CA SER A 63 -17.63 28.15 -0.40
C SER A 63 -16.91 27.82 -1.70
N SER A 64 -17.13 26.60 -2.21
CA SER A 64 -16.58 26.15 -3.50
C SER A 64 -17.12 26.95 -4.68
N ARG A 65 -18.34 27.50 -4.56
CA ARG A 65 -18.92 28.41 -5.56
C ARG A 65 -18.16 29.73 -5.65
N ASP A 66 -17.78 30.28 -4.50
CA ASP A 66 -17.16 31.60 -4.47
C ASP A 66 -15.67 31.54 -4.83
N LEU A 67 -15.01 30.40 -4.58
CA LEU A 67 -13.66 30.11 -5.09
C LEU A 67 -13.50 30.38 -6.59
N TRP A 68 -14.51 30.09 -7.42
CA TRP A 68 -14.49 30.33 -8.87
C TRP A 68 -14.66 31.80 -9.26
N LYS A 69 -14.95 32.69 -8.31
CA LYS A 69 -15.08 34.13 -8.50
C LYS A 69 -13.87 34.91 -7.98
N VAL A 70 -13.11 34.32 -7.06
CA VAL A 70 -11.90 34.93 -6.48
C VAL A 70 -10.76 34.97 -7.50
N ASN A 71 -9.83 35.91 -7.30
CA ASN A 71 -8.57 36.07 -8.06
C ASN A 71 -7.90 34.71 -8.38
N PRO A 72 -7.49 34.47 -9.64
CA PRO A 72 -6.90 33.21 -10.09
C PRO A 72 -5.66 32.77 -9.29
N LYS A 73 -4.85 33.70 -8.77
CA LYS A 73 -3.69 33.35 -7.92
C LYS A 73 -4.10 32.64 -6.63
N ARG A 74 -5.11 33.20 -5.95
CA ARG A 74 -5.66 32.63 -4.69
C ARG A 74 -6.31 31.27 -4.95
N ARG A 75 -7.07 31.17 -6.05
CA ARG A 75 -7.68 29.92 -6.50
C ARG A 75 -6.64 28.82 -6.74
N MET A 76 -5.55 29.15 -7.45
CA MET A 76 -4.49 28.18 -7.75
C MET A 76 -3.85 27.65 -6.46
N ILE A 77 -3.48 28.52 -5.52
CA ILE A 77 -2.86 28.08 -4.25
C ILE A 77 -3.85 27.25 -3.44
N TRP A 78 -5.12 27.62 -3.42
CA TRP A 78 -6.17 26.84 -2.75
C TRP A 78 -6.27 25.42 -3.33
N MET A 79 -6.32 25.30 -4.67
CA MET A 79 -6.38 24.00 -5.35
C MET A 79 -5.15 23.14 -5.02
N LEU A 80 -3.96 23.75 -4.98
CA LEU A 80 -2.72 23.07 -4.63
C LEU A 80 -2.71 22.58 -3.17
N LEU A 81 -3.21 23.38 -2.22
CA LEU A 81 -3.36 22.98 -0.81
C LEU A 81 -4.37 21.84 -0.62
N MET A 82 -5.51 21.89 -1.32
CA MET A 82 -6.54 20.85 -1.23
C MET A 82 -6.10 19.55 -1.90
N LEU A 83 -5.50 19.63 -3.09
CA LEU A 83 -4.99 18.47 -3.81
C LEU A 83 -3.87 17.77 -3.02
N SER A 84 -2.90 18.51 -2.50
CA SER A 84 -1.82 17.95 -1.68
C SER A 84 -2.35 17.29 -0.40
N SER A 85 -3.39 17.85 0.23
CA SER A 85 -4.05 17.24 1.39
C SER A 85 -4.75 15.92 1.03
N GLY A 86 -5.47 15.88 -0.10
CA GLY A 86 -6.09 14.65 -0.59
C GLY A 86 -5.08 13.55 -0.91
N LEU A 87 -3.97 13.90 -1.57
CA LEU A 87 -2.89 12.95 -1.86
C LEU A 87 -2.21 12.43 -0.59
N LEU A 88 -1.99 13.29 0.42
CA LEU A 88 -1.43 12.86 1.70
C LEU A 88 -2.31 11.80 2.38
N HIS A 89 -3.63 11.98 2.40
CA HIS A 89 -4.54 10.97 2.94
C HIS A 89 -4.48 9.65 2.18
N LEU A 90 -4.37 9.70 0.84
CA LEU A 90 -4.23 8.51 0.00
C LEU A 90 -2.95 7.73 0.32
N PHE A 91 -1.81 8.43 0.39
CA PHE A 91 -0.50 7.80 0.58
C PHE A 91 -0.24 7.36 2.01
N TRP A 92 -0.75 8.08 3.01
CA TRP A 92 -0.50 7.77 4.41
C TRP A 92 -1.03 6.38 4.80
N ASN A 93 -2.19 5.97 4.28
CA ASN A 93 -2.78 4.66 4.53
C ASN A 93 -1.92 3.49 4.02
N SER A 94 -1.04 3.74 3.04
CA SER A 94 -0.19 2.72 2.42
C SER A 94 1.28 2.84 2.86
N ALA A 95 1.63 3.86 3.65
CA ALA A 95 3.01 4.07 4.10
C ALA A 95 3.49 2.98 5.07
N VAL A 96 2.55 2.40 5.81
CA VAL A 96 2.76 1.34 6.79
C VAL A 96 1.98 0.11 6.37
N PHE A 97 2.66 -1.01 6.17
CA PHE A 97 2.02 -2.26 5.76
C PHE A 97 2.61 -3.45 6.52
N ALA A 98 1.76 -4.46 6.77
CA ALA A 98 2.22 -5.73 7.31
C ALA A 98 2.79 -6.57 6.16
N ALA A 99 4.03 -7.05 6.33
CA ALA A 99 4.65 -7.98 5.42
C ALA A 99 4.73 -9.36 6.09
N THR A 100 4.05 -10.34 5.49
CA THR A 100 4.17 -11.75 5.88
C THR A 100 5.35 -12.36 5.13
N PRO A 101 6.26 -13.07 5.84
CA PRO A 101 7.36 -13.73 5.18
C PRO A 101 6.86 -14.90 4.33
N PHE A 102 7.58 -15.19 3.26
CA PHE A 102 7.31 -16.31 2.37
C PHE A 102 8.63 -16.90 1.88
N SER A 103 8.72 -18.23 1.80
CA SER A 103 9.91 -18.94 1.33
C SER A 103 9.67 -19.57 -0.04
N THR A 104 10.50 -19.22 -1.01
CA THR A 104 10.67 -19.98 -2.25
C THR A 104 11.73 -21.04 -2.05
N TYR A 105 11.46 -22.26 -2.49
CA TYR A 105 12.38 -23.37 -2.38
C TYR A 105 12.30 -24.27 -3.62
N ASN A 106 13.31 -25.12 -3.77
CA ASN A 106 13.37 -26.07 -4.86
C ASN A 106 12.89 -27.43 -4.37
N VAL A 107 12.11 -28.10 -5.19
CA VAL A 107 11.66 -29.47 -4.97
C VAL A 107 12.32 -30.33 -6.03
N GLY A 108 13.07 -31.34 -5.60
CA GLY A 108 13.59 -32.39 -6.46
C GLY A 108 12.98 -33.73 -6.09
N LEU A 109 12.71 -34.57 -7.09
CA LEU A 109 12.28 -35.94 -6.90
C LEU A 109 13.28 -36.86 -7.59
N VAL A 110 13.72 -37.90 -6.87
CA VAL A 110 14.78 -38.80 -7.33
C VAL A 110 14.38 -40.26 -7.24
N THR A 111 15.09 -41.11 -7.97
CA THR A 111 14.93 -42.56 -7.91
C THR A 111 15.38 -43.14 -6.57
N ALA A 112 14.98 -44.38 -6.26
CA ALA A 112 15.38 -45.07 -5.03
C ALA A 112 16.89 -45.32 -4.94
N ASP A 113 17.55 -45.49 -6.08
CA ASP A 113 18.97 -45.80 -6.29
C ASP A 113 19.80 -44.56 -6.65
N PHE A 114 19.32 -43.35 -6.34
CA PHE A 114 19.93 -42.10 -6.79
C PHE A 114 21.38 -41.86 -6.35
N LEU A 115 21.83 -42.52 -5.28
CA LEU A 115 23.22 -42.44 -4.80
C LEU A 115 24.20 -43.20 -5.70
N ASP A 116 23.71 -44.10 -6.54
CA ASP A 116 24.54 -44.85 -7.49
C ASP A 116 24.83 -44.04 -8.76
N ASP A 117 24.07 -42.96 -9.00
CA ASP A 117 24.30 -42.04 -10.10
C ASP A 117 25.64 -41.31 -9.93
N GLN A 118 26.56 -41.53 -10.87
CA GLN A 118 27.89 -40.94 -10.88
C GLN A 118 27.94 -39.60 -11.62
N ALA A 119 26.89 -39.26 -12.38
CA ALA A 119 26.81 -37.99 -13.10
C ALA A 119 26.18 -36.93 -12.19
N GLU A 120 26.72 -35.71 -12.21
CA GLU A 120 26.08 -34.55 -11.60
C GLU A 120 24.84 -34.17 -12.42
N TRP A 121 23.75 -33.82 -11.74
CA TRP A 121 22.55 -33.39 -12.45
C TRP A 121 22.77 -32.03 -13.09
N ARG A 122 22.51 -31.90 -14.40
CA ARG A 122 22.63 -30.61 -15.11
C ARG A 122 21.37 -29.77 -14.93
N THR A 123 20.94 -29.58 -13.68
CA THR A 123 19.76 -28.77 -13.34
C THR A 123 20.10 -27.29 -13.24
N LEU A 124 19.09 -26.44 -13.43
CA LEU A 124 19.18 -25.01 -13.12
C LEU A 124 19.21 -24.72 -11.61
N LEU A 125 19.15 -25.74 -10.74
CA LEU A 125 18.91 -25.63 -9.30
C LEU A 125 20.06 -26.29 -8.50
N PRO A 126 21.22 -25.62 -8.35
CA PRO A 126 22.44 -26.20 -7.75
C PRO A 126 22.27 -26.67 -6.30
N LEU A 127 21.28 -26.13 -5.59
CA LEU A 127 20.98 -26.50 -4.21
C LEU A 127 20.48 -27.95 -4.06
N LEU A 128 19.84 -28.52 -5.10
CA LEU A 128 19.39 -29.92 -5.07
C LEU A 128 20.57 -30.89 -5.17
N GLU A 129 21.58 -30.56 -5.99
CA GLU A 129 22.81 -31.36 -6.08
C GLU A 129 23.58 -31.31 -4.76
N GLU A 130 23.58 -30.17 -4.06
CA GLU A 130 24.21 -30.09 -2.74
C GLU A 130 23.52 -31.00 -1.70
N ILE A 131 22.18 -31.06 -1.69
CA ILE A 131 21.44 -32.01 -0.85
C ILE A 131 21.82 -33.46 -1.18
N ARG A 132 21.96 -33.79 -2.48
CA ARG A 132 22.41 -35.12 -2.92
C ARG A 132 23.81 -35.44 -2.41
N ARG A 133 24.75 -34.51 -2.52
CA ARG A 133 26.15 -34.69 -2.08
C ARG A 133 26.26 -34.87 -0.57
N GLU A 134 25.48 -34.12 0.20
CA GLU A 134 25.48 -34.21 1.67
C GLU A 134 24.58 -35.31 2.22
N THR A 135 23.82 -36.03 1.38
CA THR A 135 22.80 -37.02 1.82
C THR A 135 23.32 -38.01 2.87
N ARG A 136 24.59 -38.45 2.78
CA ARG A 136 25.17 -39.39 3.75
C ARG A 136 25.26 -38.84 5.18
N ASN A 137 25.19 -37.52 5.34
CA ASN A 137 25.22 -36.80 6.61
C ASN A 137 23.84 -36.25 7.00
N LEU A 138 22.80 -36.51 6.20
CA LEU A 138 21.44 -36.04 6.47
C LEU A 138 20.61 -37.18 7.05
N ASP A 139 19.85 -36.88 8.11
CA ASP A 139 18.86 -37.81 8.65
C ASP A 139 17.61 -37.82 7.75
N PRO A 140 17.16 -39.00 7.27
CA PRO A 140 15.91 -39.10 6.51
C PRO A 140 14.72 -38.62 7.31
N ILE A 141 13.93 -37.71 6.74
CA ILE A 141 12.67 -37.25 7.34
C ILE A 141 11.56 -38.17 6.87
N ASN A 142 10.82 -38.76 7.82
CA ASN A 142 9.68 -39.60 7.48
C ASN A 142 8.60 -38.77 6.75
N LYS A 143 7.71 -39.46 6.05
CA LYS A 143 6.66 -38.79 5.26
C LYS A 143 5.72 -37.93 6.11
N THR A 144 5.37 -38.38 7.32
CA THR A 144 4.44 -37.66 8.21
C THR A 144 5.01 -36.30 8.61
N ASP A 145 6.26 -36.29 9.07
CA ASP A 145 6.98 -35.09 9.47
C ASP A 145 7.28 -34.20 8.26
N CYS A 146 7.58 -34.80 7.11
CA CYS A 146 7.76 -34.07 5.85
C CYS A 146 6.47 -33.36 5.40
N ILE A 147 5.32 -34.05 5.47
CA ILE A 147 4.00 -33.49 5.15
C ILE A 147 3.65 -32.36 6.13
N ALA A 148 3.78 -32.58 7.44
CA ALA A 148 3.49 -31.58 8.46
C ALA A 148 4.41 -30.35 8.35
N ARG A 149 5.64 -30.55 7.87
CA ARG A 149 6.63 -29.48 7.68
C ARG A 149 6.27 -28.55 6.52
N TYR A 150 5.85 -29.09 5.37
CA TYR A 150 5.71 -28.28 4.14
C TYR A 150 4.25 -27.95 3.76
N VAL A 151 3.27 -28.78 4.11
CA VAL A 151 1.89 -28.58 3.64
C VAL A 151 1.21 -27.42 4.36
N GLY A 152 0.63 -26.50 3.57
CA GLY A 152 -0.17 -25.39 4.11
C GLY A 152 0.65 -24.34 4.86
N LYS A 153 1.98 -24.43 4.80
CA LYS A 153 2.88 -23.46 5.42
C LYS A 153 3.48 -22.54 4.36
N THR A 154 3.79 -21.30 4.75
CA THR A 154 4.18 -20.25 3.80
C THR A 154 5.66 -19.88 3.86
N SER A 155 6.37 -20.14 4.96
CA SER A 155 7.75 -19.70 5.13
C SER A 155 8.55 -20.52 6.15
N GLY A 156 9.88 -20.43 6.11
CA GLY A 156 10.79 -21.15 7.01
C GLY A 156 11.44 -22.39 6.40
N PHE A 157 11.18 -22.66 5.12
CA PHE A 157 11.57 -23.91 4.46
C PHE A 157 12.86 -23.80 3.67
N ALA A 158 13.65 -24.87 3.75
CA ALA A 158 14.76 -25.13 2.85
C ALA A 158 14.28 -25.97 1.65
N SER A 159 15.14 -26.05 0.62
CA SER A 159 14.89 -26.94 -0.52
C SER A 159 14.86 -28.40 -0.07
N ILE A 160 14.09 -29.20 -0.80
CA ILE A 160 13.76 -30.57 -0.41
C ILE A 160 14.00 -31.52 -1.57
N LEU A 161 14.55 -32.69 -1.24
CA LEU A 161 14.68 -33.83 -2.14
C LEU A 161 13.74 -34.94 -1.66
N LEU A 162 12.95 -35.47 -2.56
CA LEU A 162 12.01 -36.55 -2.32
C LEU A 162 12.56 -37.81 -2.95
N VAL A 163 12.62 -38.90 -2.19
CA VAL A 163 13.10 -40.19 -2.69
C VAL A 163 11.90 -41.06 -3.07
N SER A 164 11.94 -41.60 -4.29
CA SER A 164 10.90 -42.52 -4.78
C SER A 164 11.05 -43.90 -4.15
N ALA A 165 9.93 -44.52 -3.79
CA ALA A 165 9.85 -45.89 -3.29
C ALA A 165 9.71 -46.94 -4.41
N ASN A 166 9.29 -46.53 -5.60
CA ASN A 166 8.84 -47.46 -6.66
C ASN A 166 9.54 -47.30 -8.01
N ILE A 167 10.46 -46.34 -8.15
CA ILE A 167 11.20 -46.09 -9.40
C ILE A 167 12.70 -46.09 -9.15
N THR A 168 13.42 -46.73 -10.06
CA THR A 168 14.88 -46.85 -10.10
C THR A 168 15.43 -46.22 -11.38
N MET A 169 16.74 -45.98 -11.46
CA MET A 169 17.38 -45.49 -12.70
C MET A 169 17.23 -46.49 -13.86
N SER A 170 17.05 -47.78 -13.56
CA SER A 170 16.83 -48.82 -14.57
C SER A 170 15.56 -48.61 -15.38
N ASP A 171 14.58 -47.89 -14.81
CA ASP A 171 13.32 -47.54 -15.45
C ASP A 171 13.48 -46.41 -16.48
N LYS A 172 14.65 -45.72 -16.50
CA LYS A 172 15.01 -44.65 -17.45
C LYS A 172 14.01 -43.50 -17.49
N PHE A 173 13.43 -43.17 -16.33
CA PHE A 173 12.67 -41.95 -16.13
C PHE A 173 13.64 -40.86 -15.66
N SER A 174 13.82 -39.82 -16.46
CA SER A 174 14.70 -38.69 -16.10
C SER A 174 14.18 -37.40 -16.71
N SER A 175 14.17 -36.34 -15.91
CA SER A 175 13.96 -34.97 -16.37
C SER A 175 15.25 -34.24 -16.74
N ASP A 176 16.42 -34.86 -16.50
CA ASP A 176 17.72 -34.27 -16.79
C ASP A 176 18.01 -34.28 -18.29
N VAL A 177 18.20 -33.09 -18.86
CA VAL A 177 18.28 -32.89 -20.30
C VAL A 177 19.56 -33.56 -20.84
N GLY A 178 19.38 -34.55 -21.71
CA GLY A 178 20.48 -35.29 -22.34
C GLY A 178 21.01 -36.48 -21.52
N HIS A 179 20.43 -36.77 -20.35
CA HIS A 179 20.80 -37.93 -19.51
C HIS A 179 19.57 -38.77 -19.15
N PRO A 180 19.11 -39.66 -20.06
CA PRO A 180 17.89 -40.46 -19.85
C PRO A 180 18.00 -41.49 -18.73
N SER A 181 19.21 -41.77 -18.23
CA SER A 181 19.49 -42.67 -17.11
C SER A 181 19.94 -41.93 -15.84
N SER A 182 19.70 -40.63 -15.75
CA SER A 182 19.96 -39.84 -14.53
C SER A 182 18.95 -40.22 -13.45
N SER A 183 19.36 -40.11 -12.19
CA SER A 183 18.48 -40.38 -11.05
C SER A 183 17.44 -39.28 -10.78
N LEU A 184 17.51 -38.15 -11.47
CA LEU A 184 16.59 -37.02 -11.28
C LEU A 184 15.29 -37.23 -12.08
N LEU A 185 14.20 -37.53 -11.38
CA LEU A 185 12.89 -37.76 -11.98
C LEU A 185 12.20 -36.46 -12.41
N THR A 186 12.21 -35.45 -11.53
CA THR A 186 11.69 -34.10 -11.81
C THR A 186 12.28 -33.09 -10.83
N SER A 187 12.34 -31.82 -11.24
CA SER A 187 12.71 -30.72 -10.37
C SER A 187 11.98 -29.44 -10.77
N PHE A 188 11.52 -28.66 -9.79
CA PHE A 188 10.86 -27.37 -10.03
C PHE A 188 11.09 -26.41 -8.86
N ASN A 189 10.95 -25.12 -9.14
CA ASN A 189 10.84 -24.10 -8.10
C ASN A 189 9.37 -23.95 -7.71
N THR A 190 9.07 -23.81 -6.42
CA THR A 190 7.67 -23.68 -5.97
C THR A 190 6.98 -22.39 -6.44
N LEU A 191 7.71 -21.39 -6.94
CA LEU A 191 7.16 -20.24 -7.67
C LEU A 191 7.88 -20.05 -9.02
N GLU A 192 7.25 -20.48 -10.11
CA GLU A 192 7.76 -20.27 -11.47
C GLU A 192 7.27 -18.96 -12.15
N SER A 193 6.33 -18.19 -11.57
CA SER A 193 5.81 -16.98 -12.23
C SER A 193 5.30 -15.88 -11.29
N ASN A 194 5.82 -14.66 -11.49
CA ASN A 194 5.23 -13.35 -11.13
C ASN A 194 4.44 -13.21 -9.80
N GLY A 195 4.77 -13.96 -8.75
CA GLY A 195 4.35 -13.69 -7.36
C GLY A 195 2.84 -13.75 -7.05
N SER A 196 1.97 -14.16 -7.97
CA SER A 196 0.51 -14.18 -7.76
C SER A 196 -0.01 -15.40 -7.00
N ASP A 197 0.78 -16.48 -6.91
CA ASP A 197 0.28 -17.82 -6.54
C ASP A 197 0.87 -18.33 -5.21
N TRP A 198 1.23 -17.42 -4.28
CA TRP A 198 1.81 -17.78 -2.97
C TRP A 198 0.92 -18.72 -2.13
N GLY A 199 -0.41 -18.69 -2.33
CA GLY A 199 -1.35 -19.62 -1.69
C GLY A 199 -1.27 -21.05 -2.19
N LEU A 200 -0.57 -21.30 -3.31
CA LEU A 200 -0.43 -22.60 -3.96
C LEU A 200 0.98 -23.21 -3.78
N ASN A 201 1.82 -22.63 -2.90
CA ASN A 201 3.23 -23.00 -2.72
C ASN A 201 3.42 -24.49 -2.35
N SER A 202 2.45 -25.09 -1.66
CA SER A 202 2.47 -26.49 -1.25
C SER A 202 1.57 -27.40 -2.09
N ASP A 203 0.95 -26.90 -3.16
CA ASP A 203 -0.05 -27.67 -3.92
C ASP A 203 0.54 -28.84 -4.69
N TRP A 204 1.84 -28.76 -5.03
CA TRP A 204 2.57 -29.85 -5.63
C TRP A 204 2.50 -31.13 -4.80
N MET A 205 2.38 -31.02 -3.47
CA MET A 205 2.29 -32.16 -2.55
C MET A 205 0.99 -32.96 -2.74
N CYS A 206 -0.07 -32.32 -3.24
CA CYS A 206 -1.34 -32.93 -3.57
C CYS A 206 -1.53 -33.16 -5.08
N SER A 207 -0.44 -33.19 -5.85
CA SER A 207 -0.47 -33.34 -7.32
C SER A 207 -1.23 -34.58 -7.81
N GLN A 208 -1.32 -35.66 -7.02
CA GLN A 208 -2.12 -36.84 -7.33
C GLN A 208 -3.60 -36.54 -7.61
N TRP A 209 -4.16 -35.52 -6.96
CA TRP A 209 -5.57 -35.13 -7.11
C TRP A 209 -5.75 -33.94 -8.06
N ALA A 210 -4.67 -33.46 -8.68
CA ALA A 210 -4.74 -32.44 -9.71
C ALA A 210 -5.41 -33.02 -10.97
N ARG A 211 -6.31 -32.25 -11.59
CA ARG A 211 -6.93 -32.66 -12.86
C ARG A 211 -5.95 -32.36 -14.02
N PRO A 212 -5.71 -33.31 -14.95
CA PRO A 212 -4.87 -33.05 -16.11
C PRO A 212 -5.36 -31.82 -16.89
N GLY A 213 -4.45 -30.89 -17.19
CA GLY A 213 -4.76 -29.67 -17.96
C GLY A 213 -5.50 -28.57 -17.20
N VAL A 214 -5.73 -28.70 -15.89
CA VAL A 214 -6.35 -27.66 -15.04
C VAL A 214 -5.39 -27.31 -13.91
N ARG A 215 -5.07 -26.01 -13.73
CA ARG A 215 -4.39 -25.56 -12.51
C ARG A 215 -5.31 -25.86 -11.33
N SER A 216 -4.90 -26.77 -10.45
CA SER A 216 -5.65 -27.16 -9.25
C SER A 216 -6.12 -25.92 -8.50
N SER A 217 -7.43 -25.81 -8.29
CA SER A 217 -8.05 -24.70 -7.54
C SER A 217 -8.25 -25.03 -6.05
N PHE A 218 -7.62 -26.09 -5.53
CA PHE A 218 -7.74 -26.50 -4.14
C PHE A 218 -6.37 -26.39 -3.46
N ALA A 219 -6.30 -25.66 -2.35
CA ALA A 219 -5.11 -25.57 -1.54
C ALA A 219 -4.83 -26.91 -0.86
N CYS A 220 -3.63 -27.44 -1.02
CA CYS A 220 -3.19 -28.64 -0.31
C CYS A 220 -3.02 -28.31 1.18
N THR A 221 -3.81 -28.97 2.04
CA THR A 221 -3.80 -28.74 3.49
C THR A 221 -3.41 -30.00 4.24
N GLU A 222 -2.79 -29.84 5.41
CA GLU A 222 -2.32 -30.96 6.23
C GLU A 222 -3.47 -31.95 6.56
N PRO A 223 -4.67 -31.51 6.99
CA PRO A 223 -5.78 -32.43 7.25
C PRO A 223 -6.23 -33.22 6.02
N PHE A 224 -5.97 -32.71 4.82
CA PHE A 224 -6.32 -33.39 3.57
C PHE A 224 -5.28 -34.45 3.19
N LEU A 225 -3.98 -34.15 3.29
CA LEU A 225 -2.93 -35.07 2.83
C LEU A 225 -2.58 -36.15 3.87
N MET A 226 -2.68 -35.85 5.16
CA MET A 226 -2.28 -36.75 6.24
C MET A 226 -2.95 -38.14 6.21
N PRO A 227 -4.25 -38.29 5.89
CA PRO A 227 -4.89 -39.59 5.74
C PRO A 227 -4.29 -40.48 4.63
N TYR A 228 -3.58 -39.88 3.67
CA TYR A 228 -3.00 -40.55 2.51
C TYR A 228 -1.47 -40.68 2.57
N ASN A 229 -0.85 -40.43 3.72
CA ASN A 229 0.59 -40.55 3.96
C ASN A 229 1.20 -41.86 3.39
N ASP A 230 0.54 -43.01 3.60
CA ASP A 230 1.06 -44.32 3.16
C ASP A 230 1.03 -44.52 1.65
N THR A 231 0.11 -43.83 0.98
CA THR A 231 -0.11 -43.85 -0.46
C THR A 231 0.27 -42.52 -1.10
N TRP A 232 1.12 -41.72 -0.46
CA TRP A 232 1.50 -40.41 -0.97
C TRP A 232 2.26 -40.58 -2.29
N THR A 233 1.60 -40.18 -3.37
CA THR A 233 2.19 -40.21 -4.72
C THR A 233 2.20 -38.83 -5.33
N LEU A 234 3.23 -38.56 -6.12
CA LEU A 234 3.36 -37.34 -6.89
C LEU A 234 3.17 -37.65 -8.37
N LEU A 235 2.46 -36.75 -9.05
CA LEU A 235 2.32 -36.79 -10.50
C LEU A 235 3.16 -35.65 -11.10
N PRO A 236 4.15 -35.95 -11.96
CA PRO A 236 4.93 -34.90 -12.61
C PRO A 236 4.01 -34.06 -13.50
N SER A 237 3.84 -32.80 -13.14
CA SER A 237 3.06 -31.83 -13.91
C SER A 237 3.99 -30.96 -14.75
N ASN A 238 4.39 -31.43 -15.93
CA ASN A 238 4.87 -30.52 -16.97
C ASN A 238 3.69 -30.23 -17.90
N GLY A 239 3.23 -28.97 -17.90
CA GLY A 239 1.98 -28.43 -18.45
C GLY A 239 1.49 -28.82 -19.85
N THR A 240 2.10 -29.79 -20.52
CA THR A 240 1.64 -30.34 -21.82
C THR A 240 1.91 -31.84 -21.99
N TRP A 241 2.67 -32.50 -21.10
CA TRP A 241 2.97 -33.93 -21.20
C TRP A 241 2.53 -34.65 -19.93
N SER A 242 1.29 -35.12 -19.94
CA SER A 242 0.97 -36.33 -19.20
C SER A 242 1.88 -37.43 -19.76
N PHE A 243 2.99 -37.73 -19.07
CA PHE A 243 3.71 -38.98 -19.30
C PHE A 243 2.64 -40.07 -19.33
N GLY A 244 2.58 -40.84 -20.43
CA GLY A 244 1.57 -41.86 -20.67
C GLY A 244 1.69 -43.07 -19.75
N HIS A 245 2.06 -42.86 -18.48
CA HIS A 245 2.29 -43.87 -17.48
C HIS A 245 1.39 -43.58 -16.29
N ASN A 246 0.48 -44.50 -16.00
CA ASN A 246 -0.40 -44.54 -14.82
C ASN A 246 0.35 -44.69 -13.48
N SER A 247 1.66 -44.47 -13.46
CA SER A 247 2.54 -44.76 -12.34
C SER A 247 2.95 -43.45 -11.67
N GLY A 248 2.18 -43.02 -10.67
CA GLY A 248 2.63 -41.94 -9.79
C GLY A 248 3.92 -42.32 -9.06
N PHE A 249 4.74 -41.33 -8.76
CA PHE A 249 5.95 -41.53 -7.99
C PHE A 249 5.59 -41.62 -6.52
N LYS A 250 5.71 -42.82 -5.93
CA LYS A 250 5.41 -43.03 -4.53
C LYS A 250 6.57 -42.47 -3.71
N VAL A 251 6.29 -41.54 -2.80
CA VAL A 251 7.33 -40.97 -1.94
C VAL A 251 7.66 -41.97 -0.82
N ASP A 252 8.95 -42.20 -0.57
CA ASP A 252 9.45 -43.00 0.54
C ASP A 252 9.78 -42.12 1.76
N HIS A 253 10.66 -41.15 1.56
CA HIS A 253 11.11 -40.19 2.57
C HIS A 253 11.60 -38.89 1.92
N CYS A 254 11.89 -37.90 2.76
CA CYS A 254 12.37 -36.59 2.35
C CYS A 254 13.77 -36.29 2.92
N LEU A 255 14.56 -35.50 2.20
CA LEU A 255 15.88 -35.02 2.59
C LEU A 255 15.94 -33.50 2.41
N THR A 256 16.60 -32.80 3.32
CA THR A 256 16.74 -31.35 3.25
C THR A 256 18.00 -30.87 3.95
N LEU A 257 18.63 -29.84 3.40
CA LEU A 257 19.83 -29.22 3.95
C LEU A 257 19.42 -28.13 4.95
N GLY A 258 19.36 -28.50 6.23
CA GLY A 258 19.15 -27.56 7.33
C GLY A 258 17.81 -27.70 8.08
N ASN A 259 17.81 -27.12 9.27
CA ASN A 259 16.67 -27.10 10.16
C ASN A 259 15.71 -25.96 9.82
N ASP A 260 14.45 -26.12 10.19
CA ASP A 260 13.44 -25.09 10.04
C ASP A 260 13.87 -23.79 10.73
N GLN A 261 13.70 -22.69 10.00
CA GLN A 261 13.73 -21.39 10.63
C GLN A 261 12.30 -21.03 11.02
N PRO A 262 11.97 -20.98 12.32
CA PRO A 262 10.63 -20.59 12.76
C PRO A 262 10.38 -19.15 12.33
N MET A 263 9.55 -18.98 11.29
CA MET A 263 9.20 -17.68 10.72
C MET A 263 7.78 -17.24 11.09
N ASP A 264 7.09 -17.99 11.96
CA ASP A 264 5.76 -17.66 12.50
C ASP A 264 5.72 -16.30 13.20
N HIS A 265 6.85 -15.83 13.73
CA HIS A 265 7.00 -14.53 14.38
C HIS A 265 7.66 -13.45 13.51
N ALA A 266 7.99 -13.76 12.26
CA ALA A 266 8.69 -12.84 11.36
C ALA A 266 7.75 -11.93 10.55
N CYS A 267 6.45 -11.90 10.87
CA CYS A 267 5.54 -10.86 10.39
C CYS A 267 6.06 -9.50 10.86
N ALA A 268 6.45 -8.66 9.90
CA ALA A 268 7.08 -7.38 10.19
C ALA A 268 6.21 -6.24 9.69
N LEU A 269 6.04 -5.22 10.53
CA LEU A 269 5.54 -3.93 10.09
C LEU A 269 6.65 -3.27 9.25
N ARG A 270 6.37 -3.03 7.97
CA ARG A 270 7.31 -2.40 7.04
C ARG A 270 6.84 -1.00 6.70
N PHE A 271 7.81 -0.14 6.43
CA PHE A 271 7.60 1.21 5.93
C PHE A 271 8.09 1.27 4.49
N SER A 272 7.32 1.89 3.59
CA SER A 272 7.75 2.11 2.21
C SER A 272 8.56 3.41 2.12
N PRO A 273 9.88 3.36 1.83
CA PRO A 273 10.69 4.57 1.72
C PRO A 273 10.20 5.50 0.62
N ALA A 274 9.74 4.94 -0.50
CA ALA A 274 9.20 5.71 -1.62
C ALA A 274 7.97 6.53 -1.21
N ILE A 275 7.03 5.91 -0.47
CA ILE A 275 5.83 6.60 0.00
C ILE A 275 6.19 7.67 1.04
N LEU A 276 7.12 7.40 1.94
CA LEU A 276 7.60 8.39 2.92
C LEU A 276 8.26 9.61 2.24
N VAL A 277 9.02 9.40 1.16
CA VAL A 277 9.58 10.49 0.37
C VAL A 277 8.47 11.33 -0.27
N ILE A 278 7.45 10.69 -0.85
CA ILE A 278 6.28 11.39 -1.43
C ILE A 278 5.55 12.20 -0.35
N VAL A 279 5.27 11.61 0.80
CA VAL A 279 4.62 12.27 1.94
C VAL A 279 5.45 13.48 2.40
N THR A 280 6.77 13.32 2.53
CA THR A 280 7.66 14.41 2.92
C THR A 280 7.65 15.55 1.90
N ALA A 281 7.73 15.23 0.61
CA ALA A 281 7.67 16.23 -0.46
C ALA A 281 6.33 16.98 -0.49
N LEU A 282 5.21 16.28 -0.29
CA LEU A 282 3.88 16.89 -0.22
C LEU A 282 3.75 17.83 1.00
N ASN A 283 4.31 17.46 2.15
CA ASN A 283 4.31 18.34 3.33
C ASN A 283 5.17 19.60 3.12
N LEU A 284 6.36 19.46 2.52
CA LEU A 284 7.21 20.61 2.16
C LEU A 284 6.51 21.54 1.17
N PHE A 285 5.84 20.95 0.18
CA PHE A 285 5.04 21.70 -0.78
C PHE A 285 3.89 22.46 -0.10
N LYS A 286 3.22 21.87 0.89
CA LYS A 286 2.21 22.57 1.70
C LYS A 286 2.79 23.74 2.47
N CYS A 287 3.95 23.56 3.11
CA CYS A 287 4.65 24.66 3.79
C CYS A 287 4.94 25.81 2.82
N PHE A 288 5.38 25.49 1.59
CA PHE A 288 5.57 26.49 0.54
C PHE A 288 4.27 27.21 0.16
N CYS A 289 3.17 26.49 -0.06
CA CYS A 289 1.87 27.08 -0.36
C CYS A 289 1.32 27.95 0.79
N ILE A 290 1.53 27.54 2.04
CA ILE A 290 1.19 28.32 3.23
C ILE A 290 2.03 29.60 3.27
N ALA A 291 3.34 29.52 3.05
CA ALA A 291 4.22 30.69 2.98
C ALA A 291 3.80 31.65 1.85
N CYS A 292 3.46 31.12 0.67
CA CYS A 292 2.90 31.91 -0.43
C CYS A 292 1.56 32.58 -0.05
N THR A 293 0.70 31.88 0.69
CA THR A 293 -0.57 32.45 1.19
C THR A 293 -0.31 33.63 2.13
N VAL A 294 0.60 33.46 3.08
CA VAL A 294 1.02 34.52 4.02
C VAL A 294 1.64 35.69 3.25
N TYR A 295 2.50 35.40 2.26
CA TYR A 295 3.12 36.43 1.44
C TYR A 295 2.10 37.22 0.63
N LEU A 296 1.10 36.57 0.01
CA LEU A 296 0.04 37.28 -0.71
C LEU A 296 -0.77 38.19 0.22
N TYR A 297 -1.12 37.71 1.40
CA TYR A 297 -1.85 38.50 2.39
C TYR A 297 -1.04 39.69 2.90
N TRP A 298 0.25 39.47 3.14
CA TRP A 298 1.17 40.51 3.56
C TRP A 298 1.40 41.54 2.45
N GLN A 299 1.51 41.09 1.20
CA GLN A 299 1.63 41.95 0.04
C GLN A 299 0.39 42.83 -0.14
N ASP A 300 -0.82 42.27 -0.06
CA ASP A 300 -2.08 43.01 -0.14
C ASP A 300 -2.18 44.06 0.99
N SER A 301 -1.65 43.74 2.18
CA SER A 301 -1.59 44.67 3.32
C SER A 301 -0.57 45.81 3.15
N TYR A 302 0.50 45.60 2.37
CA TYR A 302 1.59 46.58 2.18
C TYR A 302 1.47 47.39 0.88
N THR A 303 0.64 46.99 -0.09
CA THR A 303 0.47 47.69 -1.37
C THR A 303 0.30 49.20 -1.17
N PRO A 304 1.13 50.07 -1.77
CA PRO A 304 1.27 51.48 -1.39
C PRO A 304 0.01 52.34 -1.57
N SER A 305 -1.01 51.85 -2.29
CA SER A 305 -2.35 52.46 -2.27
C SER A 305 -2.93 52.52 -0.85
N ALA A 306 -2.60 51.56 0.04
CA ALA A 306 -3.04 51.48 1.43
C ALA A 306 -2.33 52.46 2.39
N SER A 307 -1.31 53.19 1.91
CA SER A 307 -0.47 54.08 2.74
C SER A 307 -0.85 55.56 2.64
N GLN A 308 -1.64 55.95 1.64
CA GLN A 308 -2.24 57.29 1.47
C GLN A 308 -3.77 57.29 1.55
N THR A 309 -4.38 56.12 1.74
CA THR A 309 -5.84 55.96 1.82
C THR A 309 -6.34 56.17 3.24
N SER A 310 -7.54 56.73 3.33
CA SER A 310 -8.23 56.96 4.61
C SER A 310 -8.47 55.64 5.37
N GLU A 311 -8.64 55.68 6.69
CA GLU A 311 -8.97 54.48 7.51
C GLU A 311 -10.14 53.67 6.91
N ASN A 312 -11.12 54.37 6.32
CA ASN A 312 -12.29 53.80 5.66
C ASN A 312 -11.97 52.99 4.38
N GLU A 313 -10.92 53.35 3.65
CA GLU A 313 -10.46 52.60 2.46
C GLU A 313 -9.60 51.41 2.84
N ARG A 314 -8.83 51.50 3.93
CA ARG A 314 -8.11 50.34 4.50
C ARG A 314 -9.10 49.28 5.00
N SER A 315 -10.16 49.69 5.69
CA SER A 315 -11.28 48.81 6.11
C SER A 315 -11.97 48.13 4.91
N SER A 316 -11.99 48.80 3.74
CA SER A 316 -12.58 48.26 2.49
C SER A 316 -11.68 47.23 1.75
N LEU A 317 -10.39 47.15 2.09
CA LEU A 317 -9.42 46.19 1.55
C LEU A 317 -9.26 44.94 2.43
N SER A 318 -9.74 44.99 3.68
CA SER A 318 -9.72 43.84 4.59
C SER A 318 -10.48 42.65 4.01
N HIS A 319 -9.89 41.47 4.15
CA HIS A 319 -10.59 40.22 3.91
C HIS A 319 -11.57 39.93 5.04
N LEU A 320 -12.79 39.53 4.67
CA LEU A 320 -13.83 39.15 5.59
C LEU A 320 -13.70 37.65 5.86
N VAL A 321 -12.82 37.27 6.77
CA VAL A 321 -12.48 35.86 7.05
C VAL A 321 -13.56 35.22 7.91
N THR A 322 -14.07 35.94 8.90
CA THR A 322 -15.08 35.51 9.85
C THR A 322 -16.36 36.31 9.70
N LEU A 323 -17.46 35.80 10.27
CA LEU A 323 -18.70 36.57 10.38
C LEU A 323 -18.50 37.84 11.23
N GLY A 324 -17.60 37.79 12.22
CA GLY A 324 -17.24 38.95 13.03
C GLY A 324 -16.61 40.06 12.20
N ASP A 325 -15.68 39.72 11.30
CA ASP A 325 -15.05 40.68 10.39
C ASP A 325 -16.08 41.33 9.47
N ALA A 326 -17.06 40.55 8.98
CA ALA A 326 -18.17 41.07 8.21
C ALA A 326 -19.00 42.06 9.02
N ILE A 327 -19.51 41.68 10.19
CA ILE A 327 -20.33 42.56 11.03
C ILE A 327 -19.59 43.86 11.33
N ALA A 328 -18.32 43.78 11.75
CA ALA A 328 -17.51 44.96 12.02
C ALA A 328 -17.36 45.86 10.78
N SER A 329 -17.05 45.28 9.62
CA SER A 329 -16.88 46.05 8.37
C SER A 329 -18.17 46.70 7.86
N PHE A 330 -19.32 46.04 8.01
CA PHE A 330 -20.62 46.58 7.60
C PHE A 330 -21.15 47.63 8.58
N LEU A 331 -20.82 47.54 9.88
CA LEU A 331 -21.13 48.57 10.88
C LEU A 331 -20.28 49.84 10.69
N ASP A 332 -19.02 49.67 10.27
CA ASP A 332 -18.10 50.77 9.99
C ASP A 332 -18.48 51.52 8.71
N LYS A 333 -18.83 50.76 7.66
CA LYS A 333 -19.29 51.31 6.38
C LYS A 333 -20.45 50.50 5.82
N GLU A 334 -21.62 51.13 5.74
CA GLU A 334 -22.82 50.57 5.12
C GLU A 334 -22.59 50.19 3.66
N ASP A 335 -23.32 49.17 3.16
CA ASP A 335 -23.33 48.81 1.75
C ASP A 335 -24.54 49.42 1.04
N GLU A 336 -24.28 50.27 0.05
CA GLU A 336 -25.31 50.98 -0.72
C GLU A 336 -26.26 50.03 -1.47
N HIS A 337 -25.79 48.86 -1.88
CA HIS A 337 -26.57 47.94 -2.74
C HIS A 337 -27.50 47.00 -1.96
N THR A 338 -27.35 46.97 -0.63
CA THR A 338 -28.20 46.19 0.28
C THR A 338 -28.92 47.09 1.29
N LYS A 339 -28.96 48.39 1.03
CA LYS A 339 -29.74 49.34 1.83
C LYS A 339 -31.23 48.94 1.84
N ASP A 340 -31.85 49.04 3.02
CA ASP A 340 -33.25 48.68 3.26
C ASP A 340 -33.57 47.19 3.03
N MET A 341 -32.56 46.31 3.02
CA MET A 341 -32.71 44.85 2.89
C MET A 341 -32.43 44.06 4.19
N ASP A 342 -32.57 44.69 5.34
CA ASP A 342 -32.28 44.15 6.67
C ASP A 342 -33.11 42.91 7.05
N MET A 343 -34.36 42.83 6.57
CA MET A 343 -35.27 41.70 6.84
C MET A 343 -35.12 40.52 5.86
N PHE A 344 -34.27 40.64 4.83
CA PHE A 344 -34.08 39.59 3.85
C PHE A 344 -33.14 38.50 4.36
N THR A 345 -33.48 37.25 4.04
CA THR A 345 -32.69 36.08 4.45
C THR A 345 -31.97 35.48 3.25
N LYS A 346 -31.01 34.58 3.52
CA LYS A 346 -30.32 33.80 2.46
C LYS A 346 -31.30 33.15 1.47
N LYS A 347 -32.48 32.71 1.91
CA LYS A 347 -33.49 32.06 1.06
C LYS A 347 -34.02 32.99 -0.04
N ASP A 348 -34.08 34.29 0.24
CA ASP A 348 -34.59 35.30 -0.69
C ASP A 348 -33.57 35.53 -1.81
N PHE A 349 -32.28 35.64 -1.45
CA PHE A 349 -31.17 35.80 -2.41
C PHE A 349 -30.85 34.54 -3.24
N VAL A 350 -31.24 33.34 -2.79
CA VAL A 350 -31.06 32.10 -3.57
C VAL A 350 -31.97 32.07 -4.80
N LYS A 351 -33.17 32.68 -4.74
CA LYS A 351 -34.13 32.71 -5.85
C LYS A 351 -33.81 33.78 -6.91
N GLY A 352 -32.92 34.71 -6.57
CA GLY A 352 -32.58 35.89 -7.36
C GLY A 352 -32.38 37.08 -6.43
N TRP A 353 -31.70 38.12 -6.90
CA TRP A 353 -31.53 39.33 -6.09
C TRP A 353 -32.89 39.98 -5.84
N PRO A 354 -33.31 40.16 -4.58
CA PRO A 354 -34.61 40.74 -4.29
C PRO A 354 -34.71 42.15 -4.84
N SER A 355 -35.78 42.45 -5.58
CA SER A 355 -36.17 43.83 -5.82
C SER A 355 -36.92 44.31 -4.59
N LEU A 356 -36.48 45.43 -4.01
CA LEU A 356 -37.36 46.23 -3.16
C LEU A 356 -38.60 46.51 -4.02
N ARG A 357 -39.76 46.00 -3.61
CA ARG A 357 -40.99 46.49 -4.23
C ARG A 357 -41.03 47.98 -3.95
N PRO A 358 -41.34 48.83 -4.95
CA PRO A 358 -41.81 50.16 -4.63
C PRO A 358 -43.14 49.95 -3.91
N ASP A 359 -43.09 49.87 -2.58
CA ASP A 359 -44.30 49.75 -1.80
C ASP A 359 -45.02 51.11 -1.82
N THR A 360 -46.30 50.98 -2.14
CA THR A 360 -47.46 51.89 -2.02
C THR A 360 -47.39 52.97 -0.97
#